data_AF-A0A820K2Q5-F1
#
_entry.id   AF-A0A820K2Q5-F1
#
_cell.length_a   1.000
_cell.length_b   1.000
_cell.length_c   1.000
_cell.angle_alpha   90.00
_cell.angle_beta   90.00
_cell.angle_gamma   90.00
#
_symmetry.space_group_name_H-M   'P 1'
#
loop_
_entity.id
_entity.type
_entity.pdbx_description
1 polymer ?
#
loop_
_entity_poly.entity_id
_entity_poly.type
_entity_poly.pdbx_seq_one_letter_code
_entity_poly.pdbx_strand_id
1 'polypeptide(L)'
;MVFRCEFELGFIEDNAANFTGHIIKEGQGTLFPQGSIHYFINTQCENSSLVAVASSEDPGRIDVATSFFKALPPSMISAALGGQKVKIDENKLPTVDPAQGTEECRRRCNLL
;
A
#
# COMPACT_ATOMS: atom_id res chain seq x y z
N MET A 1 -14.89 -2.98 -2.12
CA MET A 1 -16.12 -2.79 -1.30
C MET A 1 -15.85 -3.31 0.10
N VAL A 2 -16.28 -2.59 1.14
CA VAL A 2 -16.13 -3.01 2.54
C VAL A 2 -17.35 -3.80 2.97
N PHE A 3 -17.12 -4.94 3.61
CA PHE A 3 -18.16 -5.83 4.14
C PHE A 3 -18.23 -5.85 5.65
N ARG A 4 -17.16 -5.42 6.32
CA ARG A 4 -17.12 -5.34 7.78
C ARG A 4 -16.24 -4.18 8.21
N CYS A 5 -16.78 -3.36 9.11
CA CYS A 5 -16.14 -2.18 9.70
C CYS A 5 -15.76 -1.13 8.64
N GLU A 6 -14.63 -0.45 8.81
CA GLU A 6 -14.16 0.63 7.95
C GLU A 6 -12.67 0.48 7.62
N PHE A 7 -12.25 1.07 6.51
CA PHE A 7 -10.86 1.17 6.12
C PHE A 7 -10.52 2.62 5.78
N GLU A 8 -9.32 3.05 6.19
CA GLU A 8 -8.71 4.22 5.59
C GLU A 8 -8.02 3.77 4.29
N LEU A 9 -8.21 4.54 3.23
CA LEU A 9 -7.52 4.31 1.97
C LEU A 9 -6.96 5.61 1.43
N GLY A 10 -5.92 5.48 0.63
CA GLY A 10 -5.41 6.58 -0.16
C GLY A 10 -4.79 6.10 -1.46
N PHE A 11 -4.77 6.97 -2.45
CA PHE A 11 -4.08 6.71 -3.70
C PHE A 11 -3.45 7.99 -4.27
N ILE A 12 -2.39 7.76 -5.02
CA ILE A 12 -1.64 8.76 -5.75
C ILE A 12 -1.86 8.48 -7.23
N GLU A 13 -2.36 9.49 -7.93
CA GLU A 13 -2.53 9.48 -9.40
C GLU A 13 -1.16 9.54 -10.11
N ASP A 14 -1.16 9.42 -11.43
CA ASP A 14 0.05 9.33 -12.23
C ASP A 14 1.06 10.45 -11.92
N ASN A 15 2.34 10.07 -11.81
CA ASN A 15 3.46 10.99 -11.57
C ASN A 15 3.28 11.92 -10.36
N ALA A 16 2.63 11.43 -9.30
CA ALA A 16 2.35 12.21 -8.10
C ALA A 16 1.52 13.48 -8.35
N ALA A 17 0.64 13.45 -9.35
CA ALA A 17 -0.23 14.58 -9.69
C ALA A 17 -1.15 14.96 -8.52
N ASN A 18 -1.90 13.99 -7.98
CA ASN A 18 -2.84 14.21 -6.88
C ASN A 18 -2.80 13.06 -5.87
N PHE A 19 -2.93 13.40 -4.59
CA PHE A 19 -3.21 12.44 -3.53
C PHE A 19 -4.68 12.56 -3.10
N THR A 20 -5.40 11.45 -3.11
CA THR A 20 -6.77 11.34 -2.60
C THR A 20 -6.81 10.32 -1.48
N GLY A 21 -7.40 10.68 -0.34
CA GLY A 21 -7.58 9.78 0.80
C GLY A 21 -8.93 9.96 1.47
N HIS A 22 -9.53 8.85 1.89
CA HIS A 22 -10.83 8.84 2.56
C HIS A 22 -11.05 7.57 3.38
N ILE A 23 -12.04 7.62 4.26
CA ILE A 23 -12.51 6.44 5.01
C ILE A 23 -13.68 5.84 4.23
N ILE A 24 -13.61 4.53 3.96
CA ILE A 24 -14.72 3.75 3.42
C ILE A 24 -15.34 2.89 4.52
N LYS A 25 -16.66 2.97 4.64
CA LYS A 25 -17.46 2.21 5.60
C LYS A 25 -18.11 1.01 4.94
N GLU A 26 -18.68 0.13 5.74
CA GLU A 26 -19.49 -1.00 5.29
C GLU A 26 -20.52 -0.60 4.22
N GLY A 27 -20.60 -1.36 3.14
CA GLY A 27 -21.45 -1.08 1.99
C GLY A 27 -20.87 -0.06 1.00
N GLN A 28 -19.77 0.62 1.34
CA GLN A 28 -19.10 1.56 0.43
C GLN A 28 -17.98 0.88 -0.37
N GLY A 29 -17.70 1.46 -1.54
CA GLY A 29 -16.61 1.08 -2.41
C GLY A 29 -15.82 2.31 -2.85
N THR A 30 -14.61 2.07 -3.33
CA THR A 30 -13.79 3.07 -4.01
C THR A 30 -13.28 2.47 -5.32
N LEU A 31 -12.89 3.32 -6.24
CA LEU A 31 -12.17 2.94 -7.45
C LEU A 31 -10.73 3.45 -7.33
N PHE A 32 -9.78 2.60 -7.71
CA PHE A 32 -8.39 3.00 -7.88
C PHE A 32 -8.09 3.06 -9.38
N PRO A 33 -7.69 4.22 -9.92
CA PRO A 33 -7.30 4.33 -11.32
C PRO A 33 -6.15 3.36 -11.65
N GLN A 34 -6.14 2.80 -12.86
CA GLN A 34 -5.03 1.97 -13.32
C GLN A 34 -3.72 2.78 -13.29
N GLY A 35 -2.65 2.19 -12.76
CA GLY A 35 -1.35 2.85 -12.61
C GLY A 35 -1.21 3.70 -11.35
N SER A 36 -2.26 3.89 -10.56
CA SER A 36 -2.17 4.57 -9.26
C SER A 36 -1.43 3.74 -8.23
N ILE A 37 -0.63 4.40 -7.39
CA ILE A 37 -0.11 3.81 -6.15
C ILE A 37 -1.18 3.98 -5.09
N HIS A 38 -1.63 2.90 -4.46
CA HIS A 38 -2.68 2.97 -3.45
C HIS A 38 -2.36 2.13 -2.22
N TYR A 39 -3.03 2.49 -1.12
CA TYR A 39 -3.08 1.71 0.10
C TYR A 39 -4.51 1.62 0.62
N PHE A 40 -4.78 0.58 1.39
CA PHE A 40 -5.94 0.47 2.26
C PHE A 40 -5.49 -0.18 3.56
N ILE A 41 -5.88 0.39 4.68
CA ILE A 41 -5.46 -0.04 6.01
C ILE A 41 -6.66 -0.11 6.95
N ASN A 42 -6.73 -1.21 7.71
CA ASN A 42 -7.62 -1.31 8.85
C ASN A 42 -6.99 -0.57 10.03
N THR A 43 -7.52 0.59 10.39
CA THR A 43 -7.07 1.36 11.55
C THR A 43 -7.79 0.95 12.82
N GLN A 44 -8.71 -0.02 12.77
CA GLN A 44 -9.39 -0.54 13.94
C GLN A 44 -8.67 -1.77 14.48
N CYS A 45 -8.82 -2.03 15.79
CA CYS A 45 -8.22 -3.20 16.44
C CYS A 45 -9.08 -4.47 16.31
N GLU A 46 -10.17 -4.39 15.55
CA GLU A 46 -11.06 -5.50 15.25
C GLU A 46 -10.83 -5.99 13.81
N ASN A 47 -11.23 -7.23 13.53
CA ASN A 47 -11.15 -7.77 12.18
C ASN A 47 -12.09 -7.03 11.23
N SER A 48 -11.53 -6.47 10.16
CA SER A 48 -12.26 -5.82 9.07
C SER A 48 -12.14 -6.65 7.79
N SER A 49 -13.06 -6.49 6.84
CA SER A 49 -13.05 -7.27 5.60
C SER A 49 -13.46 -6.41 4.42
N LEU A 50 -12.70 -6.53 3.32
CA LEU A 50 -12.98 -5.89 2.05
C LEU A 50 -12.79 -6.89 0.91
N VAL A 51 -13.43 -6.61 -0.22
CA VAL A 51 -13.16 -7.27 -1.50
C VAL A 51 -12.59 -6.24 -2.47
N ALA A 52 -11.47 -6.61 -3.07
CA ALA A 52 -10.86 -5.91 -4.19
C ALA A 52 -11.09 -6.73 -5.46
N VAL A 53 -11.46 -6.07 -6.55
CA VAL A 53 -11.69 -6.68 -7.86
C VAL A 53 -10.87 -5.88 -8.86
N ALA A 54 -10.20 -6.57 -9.77
CA ALA A 54 -9.52 -5.93 -10.89
C ALA A 54 -10.30 -6.15 -12.19
N SER A 55 -10.13 -5.26 -13.14
CA SER A 55 -10.78 -5.32 -14.46
C SER A 55 -10.13 -6.33 -15.43
N SER A 56 -9.10 -7.06 -14.99
CA SER A 56 -8.32 -8.03 -15.77
C SER A 56 -8.05 -9.28 -14.92
N GLU A 57 -7.95 -10.44 -15.56
CA GLU A 57 -7.52 -11.71 -14.94
C GLU A 57 -6.06 -11.66 -14.49
N ASP A 58 -5.23 -10.94 -15.25
CA ASP A 58 -3.87 -10.58 -14.86
C ASP A 58 -3.77 -9.05 -14.79
N PRO A 59 -4.04 -8.46 -13.61
CA PRO A 59 -4.00 -7.02 -13.44
C PRO A 59 -2.58 -6.48 -13.21
N GLY A 60 -1.55 -7.34 -13.15
CA GLY A 60 -0.17 -6.91 -12.94
C GLY A 60 0.05 -6.17 -11.61
N ARG A 61 -0.27 -6.81 -10.48
CA ARG A 61 -0.06 -6.21 -9.15
C ARG A 61 1.43 -6.00 -8.86
N ILE A 62 1.78 -4.80 -8.40
CA ILE A 62 3.14 -4.43 -7.97
C ILE A 62 3.10 -3.98 -6.51
N ASP A 63 3.85 -4.67 -5.65
CA ASP A 63 4.11 -4.21 -4.29
C ASP A 63 5.25 -3.17 -4.35
N VAL A 64 4.90 -1.89 -4.26
CA VAL A 64 5.78 -0.76 -4.62
C VAL A 64 7.12 -0.79 -3.87
N ALA A 65 7.10 -0.92 -2.54
CA ALA A 65 8.32 -0.87 -1.73
C ALA A 65 9.26 -2.04 -2.05
N THR A 66 8.74 -3.27 -2.08
CA THR A 66 9.52 -4.47 -2.41
C THR A 66 10.03 -4.42 -3.85
N SER A 67 9.21 -3.99 -4.80
CA SER A 67 9.59 -3.91 -6.21
C SER A 67 10.67 -2.85 -6.43
N PHE A 68 10.54 -1.66 -5.83
CA PHE A 68 11.49 -0.57 -6.03
C PHE A 68 12.78 -0.76 -5.24
N PHE A 69 12.70 -1.07 -3.94
CA PHE A 69 13.88 -1.10 -3.07
C PHE A 69 14.60 -2.44 -3.02
N LYS A 70 13.97 -3.56 -3.42
CA LYS A 70 14.57 -4.90 -3.34
C LYS A 70 14.75 -5.59 -4.69
N ALA A 71 13.85 -5.39 -5.65
CA ALA A 71 13.91 -6.11 -6.92
C ALA A 71 14.77 -5.40 -8.00
N LEU A 72 14.94 -4.08 -7.91
CA LEU A 72 15.75 -3.32 -8.87
C LEU A 72 17.25 -3.36 -8.55
N PRO A 73 18.15 -3.28 -9.55
CA PRO A 73 19.58 -3.15 -9.30
C PRO A 73 19.90 -1.88 -8.48
N PRO A 74 20.83 -1.94 -7.51
CA PRO A 74 21.17 -0.79 -6.66
C PRO A 74 21.62 0.46 -7.43
N SER A 75 22.27 0.29 -8.58
CA SER A 75 22.67 1.40 -9.45
C SER A 75 21.47 2.12 -10.06
N MET A 76 20.42 1.40 -10.43
CA MET A 76 19.18 1.97 -10.97
C MET A 76 18.39 2.71 -9.90
N ILE A 77 18.31 2.14 -8.70
CA ILE A 77 17.70 2.81 -7.53
C ILE A 77 18.44 4.12 -7.25
N SER A 78 19.77 4.09 -7.17
CA SER A 78 20.57 5.30 -6.92
C SER A 78 20.38 6.36 -8.02
N ALA A 79 20.33 5.96 -9.29
CA ALA A 79 20.05 6.86 -10.40
C ALA A 79 18.66 7.49 -10.30
N ALA A 80 17.63 6.70 -10.01
CA ALA A 80 16.24 7.16 -9.83
C ALA A 80 16.10 8.14 -8.66
N LEU A 81 16.95 8.01 -7.63
CA LEU A 81 16.99 8.89 -6.46
C LEU A 81 17.95 10.09 -6.64
N GLY A 82 18.38 10.39 -7.88
CA GLY A 82 19.25 11.54 -8.16
C GLY A 82 20.67 11.40 -7.58
N GLY A 83 21.19 10.18 -7.50
CA GLY A 83 22.51 9.87 -6.93
C GLY A 83 22.53 9.74 -5.40
N GLN A 84 21.37 9.86 -4.75
CA GLN A 84 21.27 9.65 -3.31
C GLN A 84 21.45 8.17 -2.96
N LYS A 85 22.02 7.92 -1.77
CA LYS A 85 22.11 6.60 -1.16
C LYS A 85 21.09 6.52 -0.04
N VAL A 86 20.04 5.74 -0.23
CA VAL A 86 19.05 5.46 0.83
C VAL A 86 19.45 4.16 1.50
N LYS A 87 19.51 4.16 2.85
CA LYS A 87 19.74 2.96 3.64
C LYS A 87 18.38 2.31 3.94
N ILE A 88 17.99 1.33 3.12
CA ILE A 88 16.88 0.42 3.42
C ILE A 88 17.47 -0.92 3.83
N ASP A 89 16.95 -1.52 4.90
CA ASP A 89 17.24 -2.92 5.20
C ASP A 89 16.28 -3.80 4.39
N GLU A 90 16.71 -4.19 3.19
CA GLU A 90 15.90 -4.95 2.23
C GLU A 90 15.41 -6.30 2.79
N ASN A 91 16.08 -6.83 3.82
CA ASN A 91 15.68 -8.06 4.51
C ASN A 91 14.44 -7.86 5.39
N LYS A 92 14.14 -6.62 5.79
CA LYS A 92 12.95 -6.26 6.55
C LYS A 92 11.76 -5.92 5.66
N LEU A 93 11.95 -5.80 4.35
CA LEU A 93 10.85 -5.61 3.42
C LEU A 93 10.05 -6.93 3.28
N PRO A 94 8.71 -6.88 3.36
CA PRO A 94 7.87 -8.06 3.20
C PRO A 94 8.08 -8.67 1.81
N THR A 95 8.09 -10.00 1.75
CA THR A 95 8.33 -10.74 0.50
C THR A 95 7.07 -10.79 -0.38
N VAL A 96 5.89 -10.77 0.26
CA VAL A 96 4.56 -10.62 -0.34
C VAL A 96 3.68 -9.99 0.74
N ASP A 97 2.94 -8.92 0.43
CA ASP A 97 2.25 -8.12 1.45
C ASP A 97 0.72 -8.20 1.35
N PRO A 98 0.04 -8.27 2.51
CA PRO A 98 -0.36 -7.04 3.18
C PRO A 98 0.44 -6.71 4.45
N ALA A 99 0.79 -5.42 4.60
CA ALA A 99 1.58 -4.93 5.71
C ALA A 99 0.89 -5.15 7.05
N GLN A 100 1.65 -5.28 8.13
CA GLN A 100 1.11 -5.42 9.50
C GLN A 100 0.52 -4.13 10.09
N GLY A 101 0.38 -3.08 9.28
CA GLY A 101 -0.10 -1.76 9.70
C GLY A 101 1.00 -0.82 10.17
N THR A 102 0.63 0.44 10.40
CA THR A 102 1.54 1.47 10.90
C THR A 102 2.00 1.16 12.33
N GLU A 103 3.16 1.68 12.73
CA GLU A 103 3.67 1.49 14.09
C GLU A 103 2.67 2.00 15.15
N GLU A 104 2.02 3.13 14.89
CA GLU A 104 0.96 3.66 15.75
C GLU A 104 -0.21 2.67 15.90
N CYS A 105 -0.70 2.12 14.78
CA CYS A 105 -1.78 1.13 14.80
C CYS A 105 -1.37 -0.11 15.60
N ARG A 106 -0.16 -0.60 15.38
CA ARG A 106 0.35 -1.78 16.09
C ARG A 106 0.50 -1.55 17.59
N ARG A 107 0.98 -0.36 18.02
CA ARG A 107 1.04 0.03 19.44
C ARG A 107 -0.35 0.08 20.05
N ARG A 108 -1.28 0.80 19.42
CA ARG A 108 -2.64 0.99 19.92
C ARG A 108 -3.41 -0.32 20.04
N CYS A 109 -3.17 -1.27 19.12
CA CYS A 109 -3.85 -2.56 19.10
C CYS A 109 -3.08 -3.70 19.78
N ASN A 110 -1.98 -3.40 20.49
CA ASN A 110 -1.14 -4.39 21.19
C ASN A 110 -0.61 -5.51 20.26
N LEU A 111 -0.08 -5.13 19.10
CA LEU A 111 0.50 -6.01 18.06
C LEU A 111 2.04 -5.88 17.94
N LEU A 112 2.69 -5.45 19.01
CA LEU A 112 4.15 -5.34 19.12
C LEU A 112 4.72 -6.39 20.08
#